data_AF-A0A2V7WIE3-F1
#
_entry.id   AF-A0A2V7WIE3-F1
#
_cell.length_a   1.000
_cell.length_b   1.000
_cell.length_c   1.000
_cell.angle_alpha   90.00
_cell.angle_beta   90.00
_cell.angle_gamma   90.00
#
_symmetry.space_group_name_H-M   'P 1'
#
loop_
_entity.id
_entity.type
_entity.pdbx_description
1 polymer ?
#
loop_
_entity_poly.entity_id
_entity_poly.type
_entity_poly.pdbx_seq_one_letter_code
_entity_poly.pdbx_strand_id
1 'polypeptide(L)'
;MYAGHFAAALAIKAKEPRAPSWALLLGVGLLDVLFGIFVMLGIEKVTMTPHAGHGFTLDFIDWSHSLAMSVVWAALFCAPFRRRGRAVALAVAIAVFSHFLLDLPMHPPDLALWPYSRVHLGFGLWNRLPLSSAATTARARGF
;
A
#
# COMPACT_ATOMS: atom_id res chain seq x y z
N MET A 1 2.79 -8.10 2.26
CA MET A 1 1.74 -7.12 2.60
C MET A 1 0.37 -7.48 2.02
N TYR A 2 0.28 -7.82 0.72
CA TYR A 2 -0.99 -8.16 0.03
C TYR A 2 -2.00 -9.07 0.76
N ALA A 3 -1.55 -10.11 1.46
CA ALA A 3 -2.46 -11.00 2.20
C ALA A 3 -3.32 -10.24 3.23
N GLY A 4 -2.74 -9.26 3.95
CA GLY A 4 -3.46 -8.42 4.91
C GLY A 4 -4.47 -7.50 4.22
N HIS A 5 -4.10 -6.90 3.09
CA HIS A 5 -4.99 -6.06 2.29
C HIS A 5 -6.18 -6.86 1.72
N PHE A 6 -5.94 -8.06 1.19
CA PHE A 6 -7.03 -8.93 0.73
C PHE A 6 -7.92 -9.42 1.88
N ALA A 7 -7.37 -9.69 3.05
CA ALA A 7 -8.17 -9.98 4.24
C ALA A 7 -9.08 -8.79 4.59
N ALA A 8 -8.59 -7.56 4.50
CA ALA A 8 -9.41 -6.36 4.70
C ALA A 8 -10.52 -6.24 3.65
N ALA A 9 -10.22 -6.49 2.36
CA ALA A 9 -11.24 -6.51 1.30
C ALA A 9 -12.36 -7.52 1.59
N LEU A 10 -12.02 -8.73 2.05
CA LEU A 10 -12.98 -9.76 2.42
C LEU A 10 -13.79 -9.38 3.67
N ALA A 11 -13.16 -8.78 4.67
CA ALA A 11 -13.86 -8.28 5.86
C ALA A 11 -14.87 -7.18 5.51
N ILE A 12 -14.50 -6.25 4.63
CA ILE A 12 -15.39 -5.20 4.11
C ILE A 12 -16.53 -5.84 3.30
N LYS A 13 -16.22 -6.81 2.44
CA LYS A 13 -17.22 -7.55 1.64
C LYS A 13 -18.25 -8.25 2.53
N ALA A 14 -17.82 -8.84 3.64
CA ALA A 14 -18.72 -9.50 4.59
C ALA A 14 -19.68 -8.51 5.26
N LYS A 15 -19.25 -7.25 5.47
CA LYS A 15 -20.09 -6.19 6.06
C LYS A 15 -20.99 -5.49 5.05
N GLU A 16 -20.55 -5.35 3.81
CA GLU A 16 -21.35 -4.78 2.71
C GLU A 16 -21.36 -5.73 1.49
N PRO A 17 -22.22 -6.78 1.49
CA PRO A 17 -22.25 -7.77 0.43
C PRO A 17 -22.67 -7.22 -0.94
N ARG A 18 -23.29 -6.04 -1.03
CA ARG A 18 -23.67 -5.43 -2.32
C ARG A 18 -22.48 -4.80 -3.04
N ALA A 19 -21.39 -4.51 -2.32
CA ALA A 19 -20.17 -4.00 -2.94
C ALA A 19 -19.56 -5.08 -3.87
N PRO A 20 -19.21 -4.74 -5.13
CA PRO A 20 -18.61 -5.70 -6.05
C PRO A 20 -17.27 -6.20 -5.52
N SER A 21 -17.06 -7.52 -5.48
CA SER A 21 -15.83 -8.09 -4.92
C SER A 21 -14.58 -7.62 -5.65
N TRP A 22 -14.66 -7.51 -6.99
CA TRP A 22 -13.55 -6.99 -7.80
C TRP A 22 -13.17 -5.55 -7.41
N ALA A 23 -14.15 -4.71 -7.05
CA ALA A 23 -13.91 -3.32 -6.69
C ALA A 23 -13.23 -3.22 -5.32
N LEU A 24 -13.57 -4.10 -4.38
CA LEU A 24 -12.90 -4.15 -3.08
C LEU A 24 -11.48 -4.70 -3.21
N LEU A 25 -11.28 -5.78 -3.97
CA LEU A 25 -9.96 -6.39 -4.19
C LEU A 25 -9.02 -5.45 -4.96
N LEU A 26 -9.52 -4.77 -5.99
CA LEU A 26 -8.74 -3.76 -6.71
C LEU A 26 -8.54 -2.51 -5.83
N GLY A 27 -9.54 -2.12 -5.05
CA GLY A 27 -9.46 -0.96 -4.17
C GLY A 27 -8.32 -1.08 -3.15
N VAL A 28 -8.22 -2.21 -2.45
CA VAL A 28 -7.15 -2.44 -1.47
C VAL A 28 -5.74 -2.55 -2.08
N GLY A 29 -5.62 -2.68 -3.41
CA GLY A 29 -4.34 -2.68 -4.13
C GLY A 29 -4.19 -1.51 -5.10
N LEU A 30 -5.08 -0.51 -5.04
CA LEU A 30 -5.11 0.58 -6.01
C LEU A 30 -3.84 1.43 -5.94
N LEU A 31 -3.34 1.67 -4.72
CA LEU A 31 -2.16 2.49 -4.47
C LEU A 31 -0.91 1.83 -5.07
N ASP A 32 -0.76 0.51 -4.94
CA ASP A 32 0.30 -0.27 -5.61
C ASP A 32 0.21 -0.20 -7.14
N VAL A 33 -1.00 -0.30 -7.69
CA VAL A 33 -1.20 -0.19 -9.15
C VAL A 33 -0.79 1.20 -9.65
N LEU A 34 -1.18 2.25 -8.93
CA LEU A 34 -0.78 3.62 -9.23
C LEU A 34 0.73 3.80 -9.09
N PHE A 35 1.33 3.27 -8.03
CA PHE A 35 2.78 3.28 -7.82
C PHE A 35 3.52 2.64 -8.99
N GLY A 36 3.10 1.45 -9.44
CA GLY A 36 3.70 0.80 -10.60
C GLY A 36 3.64 1.66 -11.86
N ILE A 37 2.49 2.32 -12.11
CA ILE A 37 2.33 3.25 -13.23
C ILE A 37 3.23 4.49 -13.06
N PHE A 38 3.27 5.08 -11.87
CA PHE A 38 4.05 6.30 -11.59
C PHE A 38 5.55 6.07 -11.65
N VAL A 39 6.03 4.89 -11.24
CA VAL A 39 7.43 4.48 -11.43
C VAL A 39 7.76 4.33 -12.91
N MET A 40 6.88 3.69 -13.70
CA MET A 40 7.07 3.57 -15.15
C MET A 40 7.11 4.92 -15.87
N LEU A 41 6.37 5.91 -15.35
CA LEU A 41 6.35 7.29 -15.88
C LEU A 41 7.47 8.18 -15.31
N GLY A 42 8.28 7.67 -14.37
CA GLY A 42 9.36 8.43 -13.71
C GLY A 42 8.88 9.49 -12.71
N ILE A 43 7.60 9.45 -12.33
CA ILE A 43 6.99 10.34 -11.31
C ILE A 43 7.42 9.89 -9.90
N GLU A 44 7.46 8.57 -9.69
CA GLU A 44 7.88 7.93 -8.44
C GLU A 44 9.18 7.14 -8.63
N LYS A 45 9.91 6.95 -7.53
CA LYS A 45 11.29 6.45 -7.58
C LYS A 45 11.49 5.30 -6.61
N VAL A 46 12.14 4.27 -7.12
CA VAL A 46 12.54 3.07 -6.39
C VAL A 46 13.98 2.73 -6.75
N THR A 47 14.79 2.38 -5.74
CA THR A 47 16.17 1.94 -5.94
C THR A 47 16.30 0.49 -5.52
N MET A 48 16.87 -0.33 -6.40
CA MET A 48 17.16 -1.74 -6.08
C MET A 48 18.30 -1.80 -5.06
N THR A 49 18.02 -2.40 -3.92
CA THR A 49 18.94 -2.51 -2.78
C THR A 49 18.95 -3.95 -2.28
N PRO A 50 19.82 -4.81 -2.82
CA PRO A 50 19.82 -6.25 -2.53
C PRO A 50 19.97 -6.62 -1.05
N HIS A 51 20.48 -5.69 -0.23
CA HIS A 51 20.70 -5.88 1.20
C HIS A 51 19.56 -5.36 2.09
N ALA A 52 18.57 -4.67 1.51
CA ALA A 52 17.36 -4.30 2.24
C ALA A 52 16.42 -5.51 2.38
N GLY A 53 15.61 -5.55 3.43
CA GLY A 53 14.74 -6.69 3.75
C GLY A 53 13.79 -7.13 2.62
N HIS A 54 13.46 -6.21 1.70
CA HIS A 54 12.58 -6.46 0.55
C HIS A 54 13.28 -6.31 -0.81
N GLY A 55 14.62 -6.13 -0.83
CA GLY A 55 15.41 -6.03 -2.06
C GLY A 55 15.35 -4.68 -2.78
N PHE A 56 14.56 -3.71 -2.27
CA PHE A 56 14.46 -2.36 -2.81
C PHE A 56 14.19 -1.33 -1.71
N THR A 57 14.39 -0.06 -2.06
CA THR A 57 14.08 1.12 -1.26
C THR A 57 13.11 2.00 -2.03
N LEU A 58 12.09 2.49 -1.33
CA LEU A 58 11.06 3.37 -1.86
C LEU A 58 11.52 4.82 -1.65
N ASP A 59 12.22 5.38 -2.64
CA ASP A 59 12.87 6.68 -2.51
C ASP A 59 11.89 7.85 -2.54
N PHE A 60 10.82 7.71 -3.34
CA PHE A 60 9.77 8.71 -3.48
C PHE A 60 8.48 8.06 -3.98
N ILE A 61 7.46 7.96 -3.11
CA ILE A 61 6.17 7.29 -3.35
C ILE A 61 4.96 8.16 -2.98
N ASP A 62 5.19 9.46 -2.93
CA ASP A 62 4.29 10.44 -2.36
C ASP A 62 2.97 10.60 -3.11
N TRP A 63 2.96 10.39 -4.42
CA TRP A 63 1.78 10.57 -5.27
C TRP A 63 0.80 9.41 -5.15
N SER A 64 1.30 8.20 -4.91
CA SER A 64 0.50 7.00 -4.70
C SER A 64 0.19 6.77 -3.21
N HIS A 65 1.17 6.95 -2.32
CA HIS A 65 1.12 6.48 -0.93
C HIS A 65 1.11 7.57 0.16
N SER A 66 1.02 8.87 -0.18
CA SER A 66 0.84 9.87 0.89
C SER A 66 -0.55 9.81 1.53
N LEU A 67 -0.68 10.27 2.78
CA LEU A 67 -1.97 10.31 3.49
C LEU A 67 -3.02 11.13 2.71
N ALA A 68 -2.63 12.30 2.21
CA ALA A 68 -3.53 13.14 1.42
C ALA A 68 -3.94 12.45 0.10
N MET A 69 -2.98 11.86 -0.62
CA MET A 69 -3.27 11.21 -1.90
C MET A 69 -4.08 9.93 -1.73
N SER A 70 -3.86 9.15 -0.68
CA SER A 70 -4.69 7.96 -0.39
C SER A 70 -6.17 8.32 -0.16
N VAL A 71 -6.46 9.47 0.45
CA VAL A 71 -7.83 10.02 0.55
C VAL A 71 -8.36 10.46 -0.83
N VAL A 72 -7.54 11.15 -1.63
CA VAL A 72 -7.92 11.57 -2.99
C VAL A 72 -8.26 10.35 -3.86
N TRP A 73 -7.41 9.33 -3.88
CA TRP A 73 -7.62 8.12 -4.65
C TRP A 73 -8.86 7.35 -4.16
N ALA A 74 -9.09 7.28 -2.85
CA ALA A 74 -10.31 6.68 -2.31
C ALA A 74 -11.58 7.43 -2.77
N ALA A 75 -11.54 8.77 -2.79
CA ALA A 75 -12.66 9.59 -3.26
C ALA A 75 -12.91 9.42 -4.77
N LEU A 76 -11.85 9.41 -5.58
CA LEU A 76 -11.94 9.22 -7.03
C LEU A 76 -12.44 7.82 -7.38
N PHE A 77 -11.86 6.79 -6.77
CA PHE A 77 -12.20 5.39 -7.07
C PHE A 77 -13.61 5.01 -6.62
N CYS A 78 -14.12 5.59 -5.52
CA CYS A 78 -15.48 5.31 -5.06
C CYS A 78 -16.58 6.08 -5.82
N ALA A 79 -16.24 7.17 -6.52
CA ALA A 79 -17.21 8.05 -7.17
C ALA A 79 -18.18 7.33 -8.13
N PRO A 80 -17.75 6.38 -8.99
CA PRO A 80 -18.66 5.64 -9.88
C PRO A 80 -19.69 4.78 -9.13
N PHE A 81 -19.38 4.39 -7.89
CA PHE A 81 -20.23 3.52 -7.08
C PHE A 81 -21.33 4.28 -6.31
N ARG A 82 -21.34 5.62 -6.35
CA ARG A 82 -22.37 6.44 -5.67
C ARG A 82 -23.79 6.09 -6.11
N ARG A 83 -23.98 5.73 -7.39
CA ARG A 83 -25.28 5.30 -7.94
C ARG A 83 -25.74 3.94 -7.41
N ARG A 84 -24.84 3.13 -6.84
CA ARG A 84 -25.15 1.84 -6.19
C ARG A 84 -25.49 2.00 -4.69
N GLY A 85 -25.52 3.24 -4.19
CA GLY A 85 -25.87 3.58 -2.82
C GLY A 85 -24.67 4.04 -1.98
N ARG A 86 -24.95 4.88 -0.96
CA ARG A 86 -23.93 5.49 -0.09
C ARG A 86 -23.07 4.46 0.62
N ALA A 87 -23.69 3.36 1.10
CA ALA A 87 -22.98 2.30 1.80
C ALA A 87 -21.98 1.56 0.89
N VAL A 88 -22.35 1.27 -0.36
CA VAL A 88 -21.46 0.63 -1.34
C VAL A 88 -20.29 1.54 -1.70
N ALA A 89 -20.56 2.82 -1.98
CA ALA A 89 -19.49 3.79 -2.26
C ALA A 89 -18.53 3.93 -1.06
N LEU A 90 -19.06 3.99 0.17
CA LEU A 90 -18.25 4.07 1.37
C LEU A 90 -17.41 2.80 1.58
N ALA A 91 -17.96 1.61 1.34
CA ALA A 91 -17.22 0.35 1.41
C ALA A 91 -16.03 0.34 0.44
N VAL A 92 -16.22 0.83 -0.79
CA VAL A 92 -15.14 0.96 -1.78
C VAL A 92 -14.09 2.00 -1.35
N ALA A 93 -14.52 3.15 -0.82
CA ALA A 93 -13.59 4.16 -0.31
C ALA A 93 -12.76 3.63 0.87
N ILE A 94 -13.40 2.94 1.81
CA ILE A 94 -12.74 2.31 2.96
C ILE A 94 -11.74 1.24 2.48
N ALA A 95 -12.09 0.46 1.45
CA ALA A 95 -11.16 -0.53 0.88
C ALA A 95 -9.88 0.15 0.38
N VAL A 96 -9.99 1.22 -0.41
CA VAL A 96 -8.82 1.98 -0.88
C VAL A 96 -8.01 2.57 0.27
N PHE A 97 -8.67 3.29 1.18
CA PHE A 97 -7.97 3.95 2.29
C PHE A 97 -7.36 2.98 3.30
N SER A 98 -7.92 1.77 3.44
CA SER A 98 -7.36 0.73 4.31
C SER A 98 -5.95 0.32 3.92
N HIS A 99 -5.56 0.52 2.66
CA HIS A 99 -4.19 0.26 2.21
C HIS A 99 -3.18 1.08 3.03
N PHE A 100 -3.30 2.41 3.01
CA PHE A 100 -2.44 3.32 3.79
C PHE A 100 -2.40 2.96 5.30
N LEU A 101 -3.56 2.63 5.89
CA LEU A 101 -3.63 2.27 7.31
C LEU A 101 -2.88 0.97 7.63
N LEU A 102 -2.93 -0.02 6.73
CA LEU A 102 -2.23 -1.29 6.88
C LEU A 102 -0.75 -1.18 6.54
N ASP A 103 -0.37 -0.19 5.73
CA ASP A 103 1.02 0.13 5.42
C ASP A 103 1.74 0.80 6.58
N LEU A 104 1.06 1.67 7.32
CA LEU A 104 1.63 2.44 8.43
C LEU A 104 2.47 1.61 9.42
N PRO A 105 2.04 0.43 9.91
CA PRO A 105 2.90 -0.40 10.76
C PRO A 105 4.08 -1.03 10.01
N MET A 106 3.93 -1.33 8.73
CA MET A 106 4.91 -2.07 7.95
C MET A 106 6.04 -1.17 7.45
N HIS A 107 5.69 -0.06 6.80
CA HIS A 107 6.60 0.88 6.17
C HIS A 107 7.55 1.54 7.18
N PRO A 108 8.81 1.83 6.79
CA PRO A 108 9.68 2.73 7.53
C PRO A 108 9.09 4.13 7.42
N PRO A 109 9.73 5.17 8.01
CA PRO A 109 9.27 6.55 7.88
C PRO A 109 9.39 7.11 6.44
N ASP A 110 8.69 6.52 5.47
CA ASP A 110 8.65 6.89 4.05
C ASP A 110 7.22 7.25 3.56
N LEU A 111 6.18 7.10 4.39
CA LEU A 111 4.82 7.50 4.04
C LEU A 111 4.58 8.98 4.33
N ALA A 112 4.67 9.84 3.31
CA ALA A 112 4.47 11.27 3.45
C ALA A 112 3.03 11.67 3.87
N LEU A 113 2.85 12.79 4.57
CA LEU A 113 1.51 13.33 4.84
C LEU A 113 0.78 13.81 3.57
N TRP A 114 1.52 14.40 2.63
CA TRP A 114 1.07 14.85 1.30
C TRP A 114 2.31 14.90 0.40
N PRO A 115 2.15 15.08 -0.92
CA PRO A 115 3.31 15.06 -1.80
C PRO A 115 4.36 16.12 -1.47
N TYR A 116 5.61 15.70 -1.38
CA TYR A 116 6.78 16.47 -0.94
C TYR A 116 6.72 16.95 0.53
N SER A 117 5.91 16.31 1.37
CA SER A 117 5.89 16.62 2.81
C SER A 117 7.25 16.33 3.44
N ARG A 118 7.63 17.15 4.43
CA ARG A 118 8.78 16.85 5.28
C ARG A 118 8.45 15.84 6.38
N VAL A 119 7.16 15.66 6.67
CA VAL A 119 6.67 14.74 7.70
C VAL A 119 6.30 13.43 7.02
N HIS A 120 6.99 12.38 7.45
CA HIS A 120 6.79 11.00 7.02
C HIS A 120 6.36 10.14 8.21
N LEU A 121 5.49 9.18 7.94
CA LEU A 121 4.92 8.24 8.89
C LEU A 121 5.42 6.83 8.58
N GLY A 122 5.36 5.95 9.58
CA GLY A 122 5.74 4.54 9.44
C GLY A 122 6.47 4.01 10.67
N PHE A 123 6.21 2.75 11.04
CA PHE A 123 6.81 2.12 12.22
C PHE A 123 7.94 1.13 11.88
N GLY A 124 8.11 0.79 10.61
CA GLY A 124 9.23 0.01 10.08
C GLY A 124 9.21 -1.45 10.52
N LEU A 125 8.04 -2.05 10.78
CA LEU A 125 7.95 -3.43 11.25
C LEU A 125 8.55 -4.42 10.26
N TRP A 126 8.49 -4.12 8.97
CA TRP A 126 9.03 -4.97 7.91
C TRP A 126 10.58 -5.06 7.91
N ASN A 127 11.26 -4.12 8.58
CA ASN A 127 12.71 -4.11 8.79
C ASN A 127 13.10 -4.96 10.01
N ARG A 128 12.12 -5.27 10.88
CA ARG A 128 12.31 -5.97 12.15
C ARG A 128 11.82 -7.41 12.13
N LEU A 129 10.94 -7.76 11.19
CA LEU A 129 10.46 -9.11 10.97
C LEU A 129 11.37 -9.81 9.95
N PRO A 130 12.14 -10.84 10.33
CA PRO A 130 13.04 -11.57 9.42
C PRO A 130 12.29 -12.52 8.47
N LEU A 131 11.07 -12.19 8.04
CA LEU A 131 10.18 -13.12 7.35
C LEU A 131 10.45 -13.24 5.84
N SER A 132 11.52 -12.65 5.30
CA SER A 132 11.93 -12.86 3.90
C SER A 132 13.44 -12.72 3.65
N SER A 133 14.29 -13.20 4.55
CA SER A 133 15.69 -13.48 4.23
C SER A 133 16.05 -14.94 4.52
N ALA A 134 15.26 -15.85 3.95
CA ALA A 134 15.73 -17.20 3.67
C ALA A 134 16.58 -17.21 2.39
N ALA A 135 17.75 -16.55 2.40
CA ALA A 135 18.83 -16.82 1.46
C ALA A 135 20.12 -16.11 1.89
N THR A 136 21.14 -16.92 2.17
CA THR A 136 22.57 -16.56 2.15
C THR A 136 23.17 -15.99 3.44
N THR A 137 23.26 -16.82 4.48
CA THR A 137 24.51 -16.86 5.26
C THR A 137 25.44 -17.88 4.61
N ALA A 138 26.12 -17.45 3.56
CA ALA A 138 27.22 -18.21 2.98
C ALA A 138 28.40 -18.24 3.97
N ARG A 139 28.87 -19.45 4.27
CA ARG A 139 30.27 -19.84 4.15
C ARG A 139 31.28 -18.71 4.42
N ALA A 140 31.62 -18.53 5.69
CA ALA A 140 32.87 -17.89 6.13
C ALA A 140 33.37 -18.55 7.42
N ARG A 141 33.79 -19.81 7.32
CA ARG A 141 34.77 -20.42 8.23
C ARG A 141 35.79 -21.16 7.39
N GLY A 142 36.70 -20.38 6.82
CA GLY A 142 38.03 -20.85 6.46
C GLY A 142 38.99 -20.34 7.53
N PHE A 143 39.46 -21.24 8.37
CA PHE A 143 40.79 -21.30 8.98
C PHE A 143 41.06 -22.77 9.30
#